data_AF-A0A559L556-F1
#
_entry.id   AF-A0A559L556-F1
#
_cell.length_a   1.000
_cell.length_b   1.000
_cell.length_c   1.000
_cell.angle_alpha   90.00
_cell.angle_beta   90.00
_cell.angle_gamma   90.00
#
_symmetry.space_group_name_H-M   'P 1'
#
loop_
_entity.id
_entity.type
_entity.pdbx_description
1 polymer ?
#
loop_
_entity_poly.entity_id
_entity_poly.type
_entity_poly.pdbx_seq_one_letter_code
_entity_poly.pdbx_strand_id
1 'polypeptide(L)'
;MDAEGKWMTKLPEVMFPADAAMFTYHVQSSYTAFCTPEEDDDEFILTDQCYNVFEGPIHEATFPLTGENLGSTYMCFHEFGPISSRLIIVLRSFVLPEALEDANQKTRKARQMYLEGAAAQFPRPDNVKSILADLPVAKAMNSYTAVVNGKLELAPGKTGKARPSDKFCFRFWPIKRKHVDIINSVFLDNVLHCQSIVFRSAPSFRRTLEAYMTTDSYGFKKVGVGERGARISRRMCLQRLSTVLKALGSDNAPIWHDEEEANHSSYLQSIDDSWLETIKKFFGRSMDSASEFRESHFWGIYSTLGTKAYLDNAKAVGLLTNELR
;
A
#
# COMPACT_ATOMS: atom_id res chain seq x y z
N MET A 1 -22.10 4.10 12.28
CA MET A 1 -20.79 4.77 12.36
C MET A 1 -21.02 6.14 13.00
N ASP A 2 -20.13 6.57 13.88
CA ASP A 2 -20.23 7.88 14.56
C ASP A 2 -19.98 9.01 13.55
N ALA A 3 -21.06 9.69 13.15
CA ALA A 3 -21.03 10.76 12.15
C ALA A 3 -20.30 12.02 12.63
N GLU A 4 -20.08 12.17 13.94
CA GLU A 4 -19.37 13.31 14.53
C GLU A 4 -17.85 13.08 14.59
N GLY A 5 -17.37 11.89 14.21
CA GLY A 5 -15.94 11.62 14.11
C GLY A 5 -15.22 11.44 15.44
N LYS A 6 -15.92 11.36 16.58
CA LYS A 6 -15.33 11.16 17.92
C LYS A 6 -14.59 9.82 18.02
N TRP A 7 -14.89 8.86 17.14
CA TRP A 7 -14.12 7.64 17.02
C TRP A 7 -12.64 7.90 16.75
N MET A 8 -12.27 8.96 16.01
CA MET A 8 -10.86 9.25 15.69
C MET A 8 -10.03 9.62 16.91
N THR A 9 -10.62 10.28 17.91
CA THR A 9 -9.93 10.63 19.16
C THR A 9 -9.97 9.49 20.18
N LYS A 10 -11.02 8.66 20.14
CA LYS A 10 -11.20 7.53 21.07
C LYS A 10 -10.39 6.30 20.71
N LEU A 11 -10.20 6.00 19.41
CA LEU A 11 -9.48 4.80 18.99
C LEU A 11 -8.08 4.71 19.61
N PRO A 12 -7.24 5.76 19.58
CA PRO A 12 -5.91 5.72 20.20
C PRO A 12 -5.90 5.43 21.71
N GLU A 13 -7.01 5.64 22.42
CA GLU A 13 -7.13 5.35 23.86
C GLU A 13 -7.36 3.85 24.15
N VAL A 14 -7.85 3.09 23.17
CA VAL A 14 -8.31 1.70 23.36
C VAL A 14 -7.61 0.68 22.45
N MET A 15 -6.74 1.13 21.56
CA MET A 15 -5.92 0.26 20.70
C MET A 15 -4.51 0.82 20.56
N PHE A 16 -3.61 0.04 19.96
CA PHE A 16 -2.24 0.50 19.72
C PHE A 16 -2.26 1.80 18.87
N PRO A 17 -1.63 2.89 19.31
CA PRO A 17 -1.82 4.19 18.66
C PRO A 17 -1.42 4.26 17.18
N ALA A 18 -0.39 3.51 16.77
CA ALA A 18 0.00 3.46 15.36
C ALA A 18 -1.08 2.80 14.50
N ASP A 19 -1.69 1.70 14.99
CA ASP A 19 -2.79 1.02 14.31
C ASP A 19 -4.03 1.92 14.25
N ALA A 20 -4.30 2.68 15.32
CA ALA A 20 -5.38 3.68 15.33
C ALA A 20 -5.16 4.78 14.28
N ALA A 21 -3.93 5.25 14.15
CA ALA A 21 -3.55 6.25 13.16
C ALA A 21 -3.71 5.71 11.73
N MET A 22 -3.24 4.48 11.48
CA MET A 22 -3.39 3.81 10.18
C MET A 22 -4.86 3.58 9.83
N PHE A 23 -5.66 3.06 10.77
CA PHE A 23 -7.10 2.92 10.58
C PHE A 23 -7.77 4.25 10.22
N THR A 24 -7.43 5.31 10.95
CA THR A 24 -7.96 6.66 10.69
C THR A 24 -7.54 7.14 9.30
N TYR A 25 -6.28 6.94 8.92
CA TYR A 25 -5.76 7.29 7.62
C TYR A 25 -6.53 6.59 6.49
N HIS A 26 -6.71 5.27 6.57
CA HIS A 26 -7.44 4.53 5.52
C HIS A 26 -8.91 4.98 5.41
N VAL A 27 -9.59 5.20 6.54
CA VAL A 27 -10.99 5.64 6.54
C VAL A 27 -11.15 7.05 5.93
N GLN A 28 -10.18 7.95 6.16
CA GLN A 28 -10.21 9.31 5.62
C GLN A 28 -9.67 9.42 4.20
N SER A 29 -8.71 8.56 3.84
CA SER A 29 -7.89 8.71 2.63
C SER A 29 -8.13 7.61 1.59
N SER A 30 -9.10 6.75 1.79
CA SER A 30 -9.46 5.71 0.83
C SER A 30 -10.96 5.46 0.79
N TYR A 31 -11.41 4.81 -0.28
CA TYR A 31 -12.74 4.22 -0.32
C TYR A 31 -12.65 2.74 -0.61
N THR A 32 -13.58 1.99 -0.02
CA THR A 32 -13.67 0.54 -0.19
C THR A 32 -14.38 0.19 -1.49
N ALA A 33 -13.79 -0.70 -2.27
CA ALA A 33 -14.41 -1.38 -3.40
C ALA A 33 -14.26 -2.90 -3.23
N PHE A 34 -15.23 -3.66 -3.75
CA PHE A 34 -15.17 -5.12 -3.79
C PHE A 34 -14.96 -5.55 -5.24
N CYS A 35 -13.89 -6.30 -5.51
CA CYS A 35 -13.61 -6.79 -6.85
C CYS A 35 -13.75 -8.31 -6.91
N THR A 36 -14.26 -8.79 -8.04
CA THR A 36 -14.34 -10.21 -8.39
C THR A 36 -13.67 -10.40 -9.75
N PRO A 37 -12.96 -11.50 -10.01
CA PRO A 37 -12.45 -11.73 -11.35
C PRO A 37 -13.63 -11.96 -12.31
N GLU A 38 -13.60 -11.32 -13.48
CA GLU A 38 -14.65 -11.45 -14.50
C GLU A 38 -14.72 -12.87 -15.06
N GLU A 39 -13.56 -13.49 -15.32
CA GLU A 39 -13.46 -14.86 -15.81
C GLU A 39 -13.43 -15.87 -14.64
N ASP A 40 -14.11 -17.01 -14.77
CA ASP A 40 -14.18 -18.03 -13.70
C ASP A 40 -12.87 -18.75 -13.40
N ASP A 41 -12.00 -18.77 -14.41
CA ASP A 41 -10.67 -19.39 -14.39
C ASP A 41 -9.61 -18.50 -13.73
N ASP A 42 -9.94 -17.22 -13.49
CA ASP A 42 -9.07 -16.26 -12.82
C ASP A 42 -9.26 -16.32 -11.31
N GLU A 43 -8.18 -16.08 -10.57
CA GLU A 43 -8.17 -16.13 -9.11
C GLU A 43 -7.29 -15.05 -8.50
N PHE A 44 -7.64 -14.62 -7.29
CA PHE A 44 -6.71 -13.93 -6.40
C PHE A 44 -5.92 -14.94 -5.58
N ILE A 45 -4.60 -14.79 -5.54
CA ILE A 45 -3.74 -15.59 -4.64
C ILE A 45 -3.76 -15.00 -3.24
N LEU A 46 -3.42 -15.84 -2.26
CA LEU A 46 -3.26 -15.45 -0.86
C LEU A 46 -1.82 -15.68 -0.44
N THR A 47 -1.18 -14.66 0.13
CA THR A 47 0.11 -14.77 0.81
C THR A 47 -0.09 -14.54 2.30
N ASP A 48 0.83 -15.02 3.13
CA ASP A 48 0.79 -14.81 4.59
C ASP A 48 0.92 -13.33 5.01
N GLN A 49 1.39 -12.46 4.12
CA GLN A 49 1.48 -11.01 4.33
C GLN A 49 0.48 -10.20 3.50
N CYS A 50 -0.54 -10.82 2.89
CA CYS A 50 -1.40 -10.15 1.91
C CYS A 50 -2.15 -8.90 2.44
N TYR A 51 -2.37 -8.79 3.74
CA TYR A 51 -3.03 -7.62 4.36
C TYR A 51 -2.10 -6.41 4.62
N ASN A 52 -0.79 -6.57 4.38
CA ASN A 52 0.22 -5.51 4.52
C ASN A 52 0.82 -5.12 3.15
N VAL A 53 0.21 -5.58 2.06
CA VAL A 53 0.69 -5.34 0.70
C VAL A 53 -0.14 -4.26 0.04
N PHE A 54 0.55 -3.31 -0.58
CA PHE A 54 -0.05 -2.20 -1.30
C PHE A 54 0.57 -2.03 -2.68
N GLU A 55 -0.19 -1.41 -3.58
CA GLU A 55 0.28 -0.91 -4.85
C GLU A 55 0.61 0.58 -4.71
N GLY A 56 1.82 0.94 -5.13
CA GLY A 56 2.30 2.30 -5.26
C GLY A 56 3.82 2.41 -5.08
N PRO A 57 4.40 3.60 -5.28
CA PRO A 57 5.83 3.78 -5.24
C PRO A 57 6.36 3.74 -3.80
N ILE A 58 7.54 3.14 -3.66
CA ILE A 58 8.36 3.14 -2.44
C ILE A 58 9.75 3.66 -2.84
N HIS A 59 10.31 4.52 -2.00
CA HIS A 59 11.69 4.98 -2.09
C HIS A 59 12.35 4.82 -0.73
N GLU A 60 13.36 3.96 -0.63
CA GLU A 60 14.17 3.83 0.57
C GLU A 60 15.29 4.89 0.54
N ALA A 61 15.44 5.62 1.64
CA ALA A 61 16.52 6.57 1.81
C ALA A 61 17.66 5.91 2.60
N THR A 62 18.88 6.02 2.09
CA THR A 62 20.09 5.52 2.77
C THR A 62 21.14 6.61 2.91
N PHE A 63 21.88 6.58 4.02
CA PHE A 63 23.01 7.47 4.25
C PHE A 63 24.18 7.05 3.33
N PRO A 64 24.67 7.93 2.44
CA PRO A 64 25.61 7.52 1.39
C PRO A 64 26.93 6.94 1.89
N LEU A 65 27.42 7.39 3.06
CA LEU A 65 28.74 6.99 3.58
C LEU A 65 28.70 5.71 4.41
N THR A 66 27.57 5.42 5.07
CA THR A 66 27.45 4.29 6.00
C THR A 66 26.51 3.20 5.48
N GLY A 67 25.71 3.49 4.44
CA GLY A 67 24.62 2.63 3.99
C GLY A 67 23.47 2.54 5.01
N GLU A 68 23.47 3.37 6.05
CA GLU A 68 22.44 3.35 7.10
C GLU A 68 21.08 3.75 6.55
N ASN A 69 20.00 3.11 7.02
CA ASN A 69 18.65 3.45 6.58
C ASN A 69 18.17 4.74 7.25
N LEU A 70 17.70 5.69 6.46
CA LEU A 70 17.16 6.98 6.92
C LEU A 70 15.62 7.03 6.92
N GLY A 71 14.97 5.94 6.52
CA GLY A 71 13.53 5.77 6.39
C GLY A 71 13.12 5.46 4.96
N SER A 72 11.81 5.30 4.76
CA SER A 72 11.22 5.09 3.44
C SER A 72 10.13 6.12 3.19
N THR A 73 10.06 6.62 1.95
CA THR A 73 8.92 7.35 1.42
C THR A 73 8.04 6.37 0.66
N TYR A 74 6.75 6.35 0.94
CA TYR A 74 5.81 5.50 0.20
C TYR A 74 4.49 6.23 -0.04
N MET A 75 3.78 5.77 -1.07
CA MET A 75 2.44 6.24 -1.38
C MET A 75 1.57 5.05 -1.73
N CYS A 76 0.55 4.78 -0.90
CA CYS A 76 -0.39 3.71 -1.14
C CYS A 76 -1.52 4.21 -2.05
N PHE A 77 -1.54 3.73 -3.30
CA PHE A 77 -2.65 3.98 -4.22
C PHE A 77 -3.77 2.97 -4.05
N HIS A 78 -3.41 1.70 -3.83
CA HIS A 78 -4.35 0.63 -3.52
C HIS A 78 -3.80 -0.27 -2.43
N GLU A 79 -4.64 -0.65 -1.48
CA GLU A 79 -4.35 -1.72 -0.53
C GLU A 79 -5.35 -2.84 -0.70
N PHE A 80 -4.91 -4.06 -0.40
CA PHE A 80 -5.65 -5.26 -0.76
C PHE A 80 -5.99 -6.10 0.46
N GLY A 81 -7.24 -6.55 0.51
CA GLY A 81 -7.76 -7.51 1.48
C GLY A 81 -8.38 -8.69 0.75
N PRO A 82 -7.60 -9.66 0.27
CA PRO A 82 -8.14 -10.85 -0.39
C PRO A 82 -8.94 -11.70 0.60
N ILE A 83 -10.22 -11.94 0.30
CA ILE A 83 -11.13 -12.73 1.16
C ILE A 83 -11.18 -14.18 0.68
N SER A 84 -11.17 -14.37 -0.64
CA SER A 84 -11.16 -15.67 -1.29
C SER A 84 -10.55 -15.54 -2.69
N SER A 85 -10.37 -16.66 -3.38
CA SER A 85 -9.93 -16.67 -4.79
C SER A 85 -10.86 -15.89 -5.73
N ARG A 86 -12.10 -15.60 -5.34
CA ARG A 86 -13.11 -14.91 -6.17
C ARG A 86 -13.50 -13.54 -5.64
N LEU A 87 -12.94 -13.09 -4.52
CA LEU A 87 -13.34 -11.83 -3.89
C LEU A 87 -12.16 -11.17 -3.18
N ILE A 88 -11.92 -9.91 -3.50
CA ILE A 88 -10.94 -9.05 -2.86
C ILE A 88 -11.56 -7.72 -2.46
N ILE A 89 -11.17 -7.22 -1.29
CA ILE A 89 -11.39 -5.83 -0.89
C ILE A 89 -10.24 -5.00 -1.46
N VAL A 90 -10.56 -3.88 -2.09
CA VAL A 90 -9.59 -2.87 -2.50
C VAL A 90 -9.90 -1.60 -1.74
N LEU A 91 -8.94 -1.11 -0.96
CA LEU A 91 -8.95 0.26 -0.45
C LEU A 91 -8.25 1.14 -1.49
N ARG A 92 -9.04 1.91 -2.24
CA ARG A 92 -8.53 2.77 -3.29
C ARG A 92 -8.36 4.19 -2.76
N SER A 93 -7.17 4.75 -2.93
CA SER A 93 -6.83 6.09 -2.48
C SER A 93 -7.71 7.15 -3.12
N PHE A 94 -8.14 8.14 -2.33
CA PHE A 94 -8.99 9.24 -2.81
C PHE A 94 -8.29 10.17 -3.81
N VAL A 95 -6.97 10.09 -3.92
CA VAL A 95 -6.13 10.88 -4.84
C VAL A 95 -6.17 10.35 -6.28
N LEU A 96 -6.73 9.15 -6.49
CA LEU A 96 -6.96 8.60 -7.82
C LEU A 96 -8.29 9.11 -8.43
N PRO A 97 -8.39 9.19 -9.77
CA PRO A 97 -9.59 9.67 -10.45
C PRO A 97 -10.87 8.93 -10.01
N GLU A 98 -11.95 9.69 -9.87
CA GLU A 98 -13.30 9.18 -9.58
C GLU A 98 -14.28 9.90 -10.51
N ALA A 99 -14.86 9.18 -11.46
CA ALA A 99 -15.56 9.76 -12.61
C ALA A 99 -16.76 10.66 -12.25
N LEU A 100 -17.56 10.29 -11.24
CA LEU A 100 -18.74 11.05 -10.82
C LEU A 100 -18.35 12.31 -10.05
N GLU A 101 -17.33 12.22 -9.20
CA GLU A 101 -16.79 13.37 -8.48
C GLU A 101 -16.01 14.31 -9.41
N ASP A 102 -15.29 13.76 -10.39
CA ASP A 102 -14.48 14.49 -11.37
C ASP A 102 -15.27 15.25 -12.42
N ALA A 103 -16.55 14.93 -12.57
CA ALA A 103 -17.47 15.77 -13.32
C ALA A 103 -17.53 17.19 -12.74
N ASN A 104 -17.18 17.37 -11.46
CA ASN A 104 -16.91 18.68 -10.87
C ASN A 104 -15.42 19.04 -11.04
N GLN A 105 -15.17 20.07 -11.87
CA GLN A 105 -13.81 20.53 -12.16
C GLN A 105 -13.02 20.99 -10.91
N LYS A 106 -13.70 21.56 -9.91
CA LYS A 106 -13.04 21.99 -8.66
C LYS A 106 -12.55 20.77 -7.87
N THR A 107 -13.38 19.73 -7.76
CA THR A 107 -13.02 18.47 -7.10
C THR A 107 -11.86 17.80 -7.80
N ARG A 108 -11.92 17.70 -9.14
CA ARG A 108 -10.83 17.16 -9.95
C ARG A 108 -9.50 17.90 -9.75
N LYS A 109 -9.53 19.24 -9.77
CA LYS A 109 -8.34 20.07 -9.55
C LYS A 109 -7.78 19.90 -8.14
N ALA A 110 -8.64 19.87 -7.12
CA ALA A 110 -8.22 19.62 -5.75
C ALA A 110 -7.54 18.24 -5.61
N ARG A 111 -8.12 17.20 -6.23
CA ARG A 111 -7.52 15.87 -6.25
C ARG A 111 -6.14 15.85 -6.89
N GLN A 112 -6.00 16.51 -8.04
CA GLN A 112 -4.72 16.63 -8.73
C GLN A 112 -3.68 17.34 -7.85
N MET A 113 -4.05 18.41 -7.16
CA MET A 113 -3.17 19.10 -6.21
C MET A 113 -2.73 18.19 -5.05
N TYR A 114 -3.62 17.33 -4.54
CA TYR A 114 -3.26 16.36 -3.50
C TYR A 114 -2.25 15.33 -4.01
N LEU A 115 -2.43 14.82 -5.22
CA LEU A 115 -1.50 13.90 -5.85
C LEU A 115 -0.13 14.56 -6.07
N GLU A 116 -0.09 15.78 -6.60
CA GLU A 116 1.15 16.54 -6.82
C GLU A 116 1.88 16.84 -5.50
N GLY A 117 1.15 17.24 -4.45
CA GLY A 117 1.71 17.45 -3.13
C GLY A 117 2.28 16.17 -2.51
N ALA A 118 1.59 15.04 -2.68
CA ALA A 118 2.10 13.74 -2.24
C ALA A 118 3.36 13.34 -3.03
N ALA A 119 3.33 13.48 -4.35
CA ALA A 119 4.40 13.12 -5.27
C ALA A 119 5.67 13.97 -5.07
N ALA A 120 5.54 15.24 -4.66
CA ALA A 120 6.66 16.13 -4.42
C ALA A 120 7.64 15.64 -3.33
N GLN A 121 7.23 14.67 -2.50
CA GLN A 121 8.07 14.03 -1.49
C GLN A 121 9.02 12.96 -2.07
N PHE A 122 8.82 12.55 -3.32
CA PHE A 122 9.66 11.56 -3.98
C PHE A 122 10.79 12.24 -4.77
N PRO A 123 11.97 11.60 -4.91
CA PRO A 123 13.07 12.16 -5.72
C PRO A 123 12.71 12.35 -7.20
N ARG A 124 11.76 11.56 -7.71
CA ARG A 124 11.23 11.65 -9.08
C ARG A 124 9.70 11.76 -9.03
N PRO A 125 9.15 12.95 -8.73
CA PRO A 125 7.70 13.15 -8.60
C PRO A 125 6.92 12.70 -9.85
N ASP A 126 7.47 12.91 -11.05
CA ASP A 126 6.82 12.53 -12.33
C ASP A 126 6.61 11.02 -12.50
N ASN A 127 7.34 10.21 -11.72
CA ASN A 127 7.24 8.75 -11.72
C ASN A 127 6.23 8.22 -10.69
N VAL A 128 5.64 9.09 -9.87
CA VAL A 128 4.66 8.72 -8.84
C VAL A 128 3.30 8.53 -9.51
N LYS A 129 3.03 7.31 -9.97
CA LYS A 129 1.79 6.94 -10.68
C LYS A 129 1.32 5.55 -10.25
N SER A 130 0.01 5.37 -10.19
CA SER A 130 -0.57 4.05 -9.96
C SER A 130 -0.58 3.22 -11.23
N ILE A 131 -0.17 1.96 -11.12
CA ILE A 131 -0.25 0.98 -12.21
C ILE A 131 -1.65 0.39 -12.37
N LEU A 132 -2.52 0.63 -11.39
CA LEU A 132 -3.94 0.28 -11.35
C LEU A 132 -4.85 1.52 -11.38
N ALA A 133 -4.35 2.65 -11.90
CA ALA A 133 -5.16 3.87 -12.02
C ALA A 133 -6.44 3.65 -12.87
N ASP A 134 -6.38 2.71 -13.82
CA ASP A 134 -7.48 2.30 -14.71
C ASP A 134 -8.41 1.24 -14.10
N LEU A 135 -8.20 0.82 -12.84
CA LEU A 135 -9.07 -0.15 -12.16
C LEU A 135 -10.53 0.34 -12.19
N PRO A 136 -11.49 -0.44 -12.72
CA PRO A 136 -12.84 0.03 -13.01
C PRO A 136 -13.74 -0.06 -11.77
N VAL A 137 -13.37 0.66 -10.71
CA VAL A 137 -14.11 0.71 -9.44
C VAL A 137 -14.51 2.14 -9.09
N ALA A 138 -15.70 2.31 -8.53
CA ALA A 138 -16.22 3.58 -8.05
C ALA A 138 -16.59 3.50 -6.56
N LYS A 139 -16.77 4.67 -5.94
CA LYS A 139 -17.23 4.77 -4.55
C LYS A 139 -18.60 4.11 -4.37
N ALA A 140 -18.85 3.62 -3.16
CA ALA A 140 -20.18 3.14 -2.79
C ALA A 140 -21.21 4.27 -2.94
N MET A 141 -22.35 3.96 -3.54
CA MET A 141 -23.47 4.89 -3.58
C MET A 141 -24.08 5.01 -2.19
N ASN A 142 -24.81 6.09 -1.92
CA ASN A 142 -25.46 6.29 -0.65
C ASN A 142 -26.91 6.75 -0.80
N SER A 143 -27.69 6.64 0.27
CA SER A 143 -29.11 7.00 0.28
C SER A 143 -29.42 8.49 0.27
N TYR A 144 -28.40 9.36 0.29
CA TYR A 144 -28.56 10.81 0.35
C TYR A 144 -28.08 11.55 -0.90
N THR A 145 -27.54 10.83 -1.88
CA THR A 145 -27.11 11.35 -3.19
C THR A 145 -27.76 10.57 -4.32
N ALA A 146 -27.88 11.21 -5.48
CA ALA A 146 -28.37 10.62 -6.70
C ALA A 146 -27.51 11.08 -7.89
N VAL A 147 -27.43 10.25 -8.94
CA VAL A 147 -26.78 10.64 -10.19
C VAL A 147 -27.82 11.30 -11.08
N VAL A 148 -27.67 12.60 -11.33
CA VAL A 148 -28.53 13.40 -12.20
C VAL A 148 -27.66 13.96 -13.33
N ASN A 149 -28.00 13.63 -14.59
CA ASN A 149 -27.23 14.03 -15.77
C ASN A 149 -25.71 13.73 -15.65
N GLY A 150 -25.36 12.57 -15.09
CA GLY A 150 -23.98 12.13 -14.91
C GLY A 150 -23.21 12.82 -13.77
N LYS A 151 -23.88 13.61 -12.92
CA LYS A 151 -23.29 14.29 -11.77
C LYS A 151 -23.90 13.79 -10.46
N LEU A 152 -23.08 13.75 -9.42
CA LEU A 152 -23.55 13.43 -8.08
C LEU A 152 -24.23 14.66 -7.47
N GLU A 153 -25.52 14.56 -7.18
CA GLU A 153 -26.32 15.61 -6.55
C GLU A 153 -26.97 15.11 -5.27
N LEU A 154 -27.34 16.04 -4.37
CA LEU A 154 -28.11 15.67 -3.18
C LEU A 154 -29.50 15.20 -3.60
N ALA A 155 -29.93 14.07 -3.04
CA ALA A 155 -31.28 13.58 -3.29
C ALA A 155 -32.34 14.53 -2.69
N PRO A 156 -33.56 14.62 -3.26
CA PRO A 156 -34.60 15.53 -2.78
C PRO A 156 -34.85 15.40 -1.27
N GLY A 157 -34.87 16.53 -0.56
CA GLY A 157 -35.09 16.58 0.89
C GLY A 157 -33.91 16.13 1.76
N LYS A 158 -32.75 15.84 1.17
CA LYS A 158 -31.54 15.48 1.91
C LYS A 158 -30.65 16.70 2.15
N THR A 159 -30.01 16.74 3.31
CA THR A 159 -29.19 17.88 3.76
C THR A 159 -27.70 17.67 3.51
N GLY A 160 -27.29 16.52 2.97
CA GLY A 160 -25.88 16.13 2.81
C GLY A 160 -25.13 15.84 4.11
N LYS A 161 -25.78 15.95 5.26
CA LYS A 161 -25.21 15.55 6.57
C LYS A 161 -25.43 14.06 6.77
N ALA A 162 -24.36 13.34 7.14
CA ALA A 162 -24.42 11.93 7.47
C ALA A 162 -25.38 11.67 8.63
N ARG A 163 -26.20 10.63 8.51
CA ARG A 163 -27.18 10.20 9.52
C ARG A 163 -27.02 8.71 9.79
N PRO A 164 -27.35 8.24 11.01
CA PRO A 164 -27.32 6.81 11.33
C PRO A 164 -28.20 5.94 10.42
N SER A 165 -29.24 6.52 9.81
CA SER A 165 -30.14 5.84 8.89
C SER A 165 -29.68 5.83 7.43
N ASP A 166 -28.56 6.48 7.12
CA ASP A 166 -28.01 6.46 5.76
C ASP A 166 -27.50 5.07 5.40
N LYS A 167 -27.80 4.64 4.19
CA LYS A 167 -27.40 3.35 3.65
C LYS A 167 -26.31 3.56 2.61
N PHE A 168 -25.29 2.70 2.65
CA PHE A 168 -24.28 2.61 1.62
C PHE A 168 -24.53 1.35 0.79
N CYS A 169 -24.48 1.50 -0.53
CA CYS A 169 -24.67 0.44 -1.50
C CYS A 169 -23.35 0.16 -2.20
N PHE A 170 -22.73 -0.96 -1.80
CA PHE A 170 -21.52 -1.46 -2.40
C PHE A 170 -21.86 -2.37 -3.59
N ARG A 171 -21.03 -2.28 -4.63
CA ARG A 171 -21.10 -3.16 -5.81
C ARG A 171 -19.93 -4.12 -5.78
N PHE A 172 -20.17 -5.32 -6.28
CA PHE A 172 -19.09 -6.20 -6.72
C PHE A 172 -18.71 -5.80 -8.13
N TRP A 173 -17.45 -5.44 -8.34
CA TRP A 173 -16.91 -5.01 -9.61
C TRP A 173 -16.20 -6.19 -10.28
N PRO A 174 -16.76 -6.77 -11.36
CA PRO A 174 -16.03 -7.71 -12.18
C PRO A 174 -14.84 -7.00 -12.81
N ILE A 175 -13.64 -7.51 -12.57
CA ILE A 175 -12.41 -6.95 -13.13
C ILE A 175 -11.79 -7.92 -14.12
N LYS A 176 -11.32 -7.36 -15.24
CA LYS A 176 -10.63 -8.11 -16.30
C LYS A 176 -9.37 -8.79 -15.77
N ARG A 177 -9.00 -9.90 -16.42
CA ARG A 177 -7.76 -10.66 -16.19
C ARG A 177 -6.53 -9.77 -16.00
N LYS A 178 -6.33 -8.77 -16.87
CA LYS A 178 -5.21 -7.80 -16.76
C LYS A 178 -5.08 -7.20 -15.35
N HIS A 179 -6.18 -6.79 -14.73
CA HIS A 179 -6.14 -6.21 -13.38
C HIS A 179 -5.88 -7.26 -12.31
N VAL A 180 -6.44 -8.47 -12.47
CA VAL A 180 -6.18 -9.61 -11.58
C VAL A 180 -4.70 -9.98 -11.60
N ASP A 181 -4.10 -10.07 -12.79
CA ASP A 181 -2.68 -10.37 -12.99
C ASP A 181 -1.79 -9.30 -12.37
N ILE A 182 -2.14 -8.01 -12.50
CA ILE A 182 -1.40 -6.92 -11.84
C ILE A 182 -1.51 -7.02 -10.32
N ILE A 183 -2.70 -7.23 -9.76
CA ILE A 183 -2.90 -7.38 -8.30
C ILE A 183 -2.10 -8.58 -7.77
N ASN A 184 -2.18 -9.72 -8.44
CA ASN A 184 -1.40 -10.90 -8.07
C ASN A 184 0.10 -10.67 -8.23
N SER A 185 0.51 -9.90 -9.24
CA SER A 185 1.91 -9.49 -9.42
C SER A 185 2.39 -8.64 -8.26
N VAL A 186 1.58 -7.76 -7.68
CA VAL A 186 1.94 -7.01 -6.47
C VAL A 186 2.17 -7.97 -5.29
N PHE A 187 1.32 -9.00 -5.10
CA PHE A 187 1.54 -10.01 -4.06
C PHE A 187 2.80 -10.84 -4.30
N LEU A 188 3.04 -11.30 -5.54
CA LEU A 188 4.23 -12.05 -5.92
C LEU A 188 5.50 -11.19 -5.81
N ASP A 189 5.39 -9.89 -6.08
CA ASP A 189 6.52 -8.99 -5.92
C ASP A 189 6.89 -8.81 -4.43
N ASN A 190 5.94 -8.98 -3.52
CA ASN A 190 6.16 -8.94 -2.06
C ASN A 190 6.42 -10.33 -1.43
N VAL A 191 6.55 -11.39 -2.23
CA VAL A 191 6.68 -12.76 -1.71
C VAL A 191 8.02 -13.05 -1.03
N LEU A 192 8.99 -12.14 -1.16
CA LEU A 192 10.32 -12.27 -0.55
C LEU A 192 10.26 -12.47 0.97
N HIS A 193 9.27 -11.85 1.61
CA HIS A 193 9.02 -11.90 3.06
C HIS A 193 7.95 -12.92 3.44
N CYS A 194 7.44 -13.67 2.46
CA CYS A 194 6.36 -14.63 2.62
C CYS A 194 6.90 -16.06 2.74
N GLN A 195 6.20 -16.91 3.49
CA GLN A 195 6.52 -18.34 3.61
C GLN A 195 5.63 -19.22 2.75
N SER A 196 4.45 -18.73 2.37
CA SER A 196 3.46 -19.52 1.63
C SER A 196 2.68 -18.70 0.62
N ILE A 197 2.26 -19.38 -0.44
CA ILE A 197 1.33 -18.87 -1.44
C ILE A 197 0.21 -19.91 -1.55
N VAL A 198 -1.03 -19.46 -1.33
CA VAL A 198 -2.23 -20.28 -1.43
C VAL A 198 -2.99 -19.88 -2.70
N PHE A 199 -3.42 -20.90 -3.45
CA PHE A 199 -4.11 -20.77 -4.72
C PHE A 199 -5.19 -21.86 -4.85
N ARG A 200 -6.21 -21.66 -5.71
CA ARG A 200 -7.35 -22.58 -5.85
C ARG A 200 -7.00 -23.78 -6.71
N SER A 201 -6.29 -23.57 -7.81
CA SER A 201 -5.97 -24.63 -8.77
C SER A 201 -4.60 -24.46 -9.41
N ALA A 202 -3.92 -25.58 -9.70
CA ALA A 202 -2.62 -25.54 -10.36
C ALA A 202 -2.65 -24.88 -11.75
N PRO A 203 -3.67 -25.10 -12.61
CA PRO A 203 -3.76 -24.39 -13.90
C PRO A 203 -3.93 -22.88 -13.76
N SER A 204 -4.76 -22.41 -12.82
CA SER A 204 -4.93 -20.97 -12.55
C SER A 204 -3.64 -20.36 -12.02
N PHE A 205 -3.01 -21.01 -11.04
CA PHE A 205 -1.77 -20.52 -10.46
C PHE A 205 -0.62 -20.49 -11.47
N ARG A 206 -0.53 -21.48 -12.36
CA ARG A 206 0.45 -21.47 -13.46
C ARG A 206 0.31 -20.21 -14.31
N ARG A 207 -0.91 -19.85 -14.71
CA ARG A 207 -1.15 -18.64 -15.51
C ARG A 207 -0.78 -17.37 -14.75
N THR A 208 -1.17 -17.26 -13.48
CA THR A 208 -0.83 -16.13 -12.62
C THR A 208 0.68 -15.97 -12.48
N LEU A 209 1.40 -17.06 -12.21
CA LEU A 209 2.84 -17.05 -12.06
C LEU A 209 3.53 -16.74 -13.38
N GLU A 210 3.07 -17.32 -14.49
CA GLU A 210 3.57 -17.03 -15.82
C GLU A 210 3.42 -15.54 -16.18
N ALA A 211 2.25 -14.95 -15.95
CA ALA A 211 1.98 -13.53 -16.19
C ALA A 211 2.96 -12.64 -15.42
N TYR A 212 3.20 -12.94 -14.14
CA TYR A 212 4.16 -12.22 -13.32
C TYR A 212 5.62 -12.43 -13.77
N MET A 213 6.02 -13.66 -14.09
CA MET A 213 7.42 -13.95 -14.44
C MET A 213 7.80 -13.45 -15.83
N THR A 214 6.84 -13.24 -16.72
CA THR A 214 7.07 -12.80 -18.12
C THR A 214 6.72 -11.34 -18.39
N THR A 215 6.04 -10.64 -17.46
CA THR A 215 5.76 -9.22 -17.66
C THR A 215 7.03 -8.39 -17.50
N ASP A 216 7.31 -7.54 -18.49
CA ASP A 216 8.36 -6.51 -18.45
C ASP A 216 7.80 -5.15 -17.97
N SER A 217 6.50 -5.11 -17.67
CA SER A 217 5.81 -3.90 -17.28
C SER A 217 5.86 -3.68 -15.76
N TYR A 218 5.80 -2.42 -15.34
CA TYR A 218 5.45 -1.99 -13.97
C TYR A 218 6.54 -2.02 -12.88
N GLY A 219 7.82 -2.13 -13.24
CA GLY A 219 8.91 -1.94 -12.26
C GLY A 219 9.01 -3.03 -11.19
N PHE A 220 8.34 -4.16 -11.40
CA PHE A 220 8.45 -5.38 -10.62
C PHE A 220 9.81 -6.06 -10.84
N LYS A 221 10.10 -7.07 -10.00
CA LYS A 221 11.25 -7.97 -10.17
C LYS A 221 12.60 -7.24 -10.23
N LYS A 222 12.72 -6.12 -9.52
CA LYS A 222 14.00 -5.41 -9.32
C LYS A 222 14.82 -6.10 -8.25
N VAL A 223 15.96 -6.66 -8.64
CA VAL A 223 16.93 -7.27 -7.72
C VAL A 223 17.60 -6.17 -6.89
N GLY A 224 17.89 -6.44 -5.61
CA GLY A 224 18.47 -5.44 -4.70
C GLY A 224 17.44 -4.56 -3.97
N VAL A 225 16.23 -4.42 -4.50
CA VAL A 225 15.17 -3.61 -3.87
C VAL A 225 14.35 -4.43 -2.87
N GLY A 226 14.10 -3.87 -1.68
CA GLY A 226 13.22 -4.47 -0.67
C GLY A 226 13.78 -5.74 0.00
N GLU A 227 15.08 -6.01 -0.15
CA GLU A 227 15.74 -7.20 0.43
C GLU A 227 16.08 -7.06 1.93
N ARG A 228 15.87 -5.88 2.51
CA ARG A 228 16.17 -5.64 3.93
C ARG A 228 15.33 -6.57 4.82
N GLY A 229 16.02 -7.31 5.69
CA GLY A 229 15.38 -8.28 6.59
C GLY A 229 14.87 -9.55 5.88
N ALA A 230 15.06 -9.67 4.57
CA ALA A 230 14.71 -10.87 3.84
C ALA A 230 15.65 -12.04 4.19
N ARG A 231 15.08 -13.26 4.22
CA ARG A 231 15.86 -14.49 4.49
C ARG A 231 16.70 -14.94 3.30
N ILE A 232 16.33 -14.53 2.09
CA ILE A 232 16.98 -14.85 0.83
C ILE A 232 17.04 -13.58 -0.02
N SER A 233 17.94 -13.52 -1.00
CA SER A 233 17.92 -12.42 -1.97
C SER A 233 16.70 -12.50 -2.89
N ARG A 234 16.31 -11.35 -3.46
CA ARG A 234 15.27 -11.25 -4.49
C ARG A 234 15.58 -12.17 -5.66
N ARG A 235 16.85 -12.19 -6.11
CA ARG A 235 17.30 -13.07 -7.20
C ARG A 235 17.05 -14.54 -6.88
N MET A 236 17.38 -14.99 -5.67
CA MET A 236 17.13 -16.37 -5.23
C MET A 236 15.62 -16.67 -5.18
N CYS A 237 14.81 -15.72 -4.71
CA CYS A 237 13.36 -15.84 -4.70
C CYS A 237 12.79 -16.01 -6.12
N LEU A 238 13.19 -15.14 -7.06
CA LEU A 238 12.77 -15.21 -8.47
C LEU A 238 13.23 -16.52 -9.15
N GLN A 239 14.42 -17.01 -8.83
CA GLN A 239 14.90 -18.32 -9.30
C GLN A 239 14.04 -19.48 -8.77
N ARG A 240 13.61 -19.43 -7.51
CA ARG A 240 12.68 -20.43 -6.94
C ARG A 240 11.33 -20.38 -7.63
N LEU A 241 10.77 -19.19 -7.84
CA LEU A 241 9.52 -19.01 -8.58
C LEU A 241 9.64 -19.54 -10.02
N SER A 242 10.77 -19.30 -10.69
CA SER A 242 11.06 -19.87 -12.02
C SER A 242 11.06 -21.41 -12.02
N THR A 243 11.68 -22.03 -11.01
CA THR A 243 11.65 -23.50 -10.86
C THR A 243 10.23 -24.03 -10.66
N VAL A 244 9.42 -23.35 -9.85
CA VAL A 244 8.00 -23.71 -9.67
C VAL A 244 7.23 -23.56 -10.98
N LEU A 245 7.43 -22.47 -11.72
CA LEU A 245 6.78 -22.23 -13.01
C LEU A 245 7.09 -23.34 -14.02
N LYS A 246 8.35 -23.79 -14.11
CA LYS A 246 8.75 -24.94 -14.92
C LYS A 246 8.10 -26.24 -14.47
N ALA A 247 8.03 -26.48 -13.16
CA ALA A 247 7.38 -27.68 -12.61
C ALA A 247 5.86 -27.71 -12.90
N LEU A 248 5.24 -26.54 -13.07
CA LEU A 248 3.85 -26.41 -13.51
C LEU A 248 3.68 -26.58 -15.04
N GLY A 249 4.76 -26.80 -15.78
CA GLY A 249 4.75 -27.08 -17.21
C GLY A 249 4.71 -25.83 -18.09
N SER A 250 5.34 -24.74 -17.67
CA SER A 250 5.58 -23.56 -18.51
C SER A 250 7.00 -23.59 -19.06
N ASP A 251 7.12 -23.34 -20.37
CA ASP A 251 8.40 -23.24 -21.09
C ASP A 251 8.86 -21.78 -21.26
N ASN A 252 8.11 -20.82 -20.72
CA ASN A 252 8.40 -19.41 -20.91
C ASN A 252 9.64 -18.97 -20.12
N ALA A 253 10.46 -18.14 -20.77
CA ALA A 253 11.65 -17.56 -20.14
C ALA A 253 11.25 -16.41 -19.19
N PRO A 254 11.61 -16.47 -17.90
CA PRO A 254 11.37 -15.37 -16.99
C PRO A 254 12.22 -14.13 -17.30
N ILE A 255 11.67 -12.96 -16.99
CA ILE A 255 12.33 -11.66 -17.12
C ILE A 255 12.50 -11.05 -15.71
N TRP A 256 13.64 -10.43 -15.42
CA TRP A 256 13.85 -9.60 -14.23
C TRP A 256 15.01 -8.62 -14.46
N HIS A 257 15.11 -7.59 -13.62
CA HIS A 257 16.08 -6.53 -13.79
C HIS A 257 17.04 -6.48 -12.60
N ASP A 258 18.33 -6.38 -12.90
CA ASP A 258 19.31 -5.97 -11.90
C ASP A 258 19.16 -4.46 -11.67
N GLU A 259 19.45 -4.03 -10.44
CA GLU A 259 19.51 -2.60 -10.15
C GLU A 259 20.65 -1.99 -10.98
N GLU A 260 20.30 -1.15 -11.96
CA GLU A 260 21.25 -0.18 -12.50
C GLU A 260 21.60 0.77 -11.35
N GLU A 261 22.89 1.08 -11.15
CA GLU A 261 23.40 2.02 -10.14
C GLU A 261 22.66 3.38 -10.24
N ALA A 262 21.49 3.46 -9.63
CA ALA A 262 20.67 4.63 -9.61
C ALA A 262 21.24 5.53 -8.52
N ASN A 263 22.12 6.45 -8.96
CA ASN A 263 22.59 7.63 -8.24
C ASN A 263 21.90 7.81 -6.90
N HIS A 264 22.56 7.37 -5.83
CA HIS A 264 22.14 7.57 -4.44
C HIS A 264 22.16 9.07 -4.13
N SER A 265 21.15 9.82 -4.58
CA SER A 265 20.94 11.18 -4.11
C SER A 265 20.42 11.05 -2.68
N SER A 266 21.21 11.53 -1.71
CA SER A 266 20.80 11.63 -0.32
C SER A 266 19.53 12.48 -0.24
N TYR A 267 18.40 11.84 0.07
CA TYR A 267 17.18 12.54 0.40
C TYR A 267 16.79 12.19 1.83
N LEU A 268 16.93 13.16 2.73
CA LEU A 268 16.48 13.08 4.11
C LEU A 268 15.07 13.62 4.18
N GLN A 269 14.07 12.75 4.21
CA GLN A 269 12.81 13.09 4.84
C GLN A 269 12.18 11.84 5.44
N SER A 270 12.10 11.83 6.78
CA SER A 270 11.36 10.86 7.57
C SER A 270 9.86 11.02 7.28
N ILE A 271 9.26 10.02 6.62
CA ILE A 271 7.93 10.10 5.98
C ILE A 271 6.97 9.06 6.56
N ASP A 272 6.70 9.21 7.85
CA ASP A 272 5.37 8.87 8.38
C ASP A 272 4.71 10.13 8.95
N ASP A 273 5.48 10.94 9.68
CA ASP A 273 5.00 12.19 10.26
C ASP A 273 4.71 13.27 9.22
N SER A 274 5.56 13.49 8.21
CA SER A 274 5.39 14.64 7.30
C SER A 274 4.12 14.55 6.45
N TRP A 275 3.79 13.36 5.94
CA TRP A 275 2.57 13.16 5.15
C TRP A 275 1.32 13.14 6.02
N LEU A 276 1.37 12.46 7.19
CA LEU A 276 0.28 12.53 8.16
C LEU A 276 0.06 13.96 8.67
N GLU A 277 1.12 14.73 8.93
CA GLU A 277 1.04 16.14 9.32
C GLU A 277 0.56 17.04 8.18
N THR A 278 0.90 16.72 6.93
CA THR A 278 0.35 17.42 5.76
C THR A 278 -1.15 17.15 5.65
N ILE A 279 -1.58 15.89 5.70
CA ILE A 279 -2.99 15.51 5.74
C ILE A 279 -3.70 16.12 6.95
N LYS A 280 -3.13 16.06 8.16
CA LYS A 280 -3.68 16.69 9.37
C LYS A 280 -3.81 18.20 9.22
N LYS A 281 -2.84 18.90 8.62
CA LYS A 281 -2.93 20.35 8.36
C LYS A 281 -3.99 20.70 7.31
N PHE A 282 -4.21 19.83 6.32
CA PHE A 282 -5.18 20.06 5.25
C PHE A 282 -6.61 19.62 5.59
N PHE A 283 -6.77 18.58 6.42
CA PHE A 283 -8.07 18.05 6.87
C PHE A 283 -8.45 18.45 8.31
N GLY A 284 -7.51 19.01 9.08
CA GLY A 284 -7.67 19.34 10.49
C GLY A 284 -7.62 20.83 10.78
N ARG A 285 -8.80 21.47 10.79
CA ARG A 285 -9.16 22.44 11.85
C ARG A 285 -9.75 21.73 13.08
N SER A 286 -9.38 20.47 13.31
CA SER A 286 -9.96 19.60 14.35
C SER A 286 -9.00 18.55 14.94
N MET A 287 -7.68 18.64 14.70
CA MET A 287 -6.70 17.71 15.30
C MET A 287 -5.60 18.49 16.03
N ASP A 288 -5.99 19.27 17.04
CA ASP A 288 -5.04 20.00 17.90
C ASP A 288 -4.47 19.14 19.06
N SER A 289 -4.68 17.82 19.07
CA SER A 289 -4.19 16.94 20.16
C SER A 289 -2.91 16.15 19.82
N ALA A 290 -2.33 16.30 18.63
CA ALA A 290 -1.14 15.53 18.24
C ALA A 290 0.18 16.14 18.76
N SER A 291 0.21 17.42 19.13
CA SER A 291 1.42 18.05 19.68
C SER A 291 1.79 17.54 21.07
N GLU A 292 0.82 17.05 21.86
CA GLU A 292 1.07 16.37 23.14
C GLU A 292 1.57 14.92 22.97
N PHE A 293 1.42 14.33 21.77
CA PHE A 293 1.75 12.93 21.49
C PHE A 293 3.28 12.69 21.35
N ARG A 294 4.04 13.74 21.02
CA ARG A 294 5.51 13.71 20.88
C ARG A 294 6.24 13.57 22.21
N GLU A 295 5.62 13.93 23.33
CA GLU A 295 6.22 13.85 24.66
C GLU A 295 5.94 12.52 25.37
N SER A 296 5.26 11.57 24.72
CA SER A 296 4.95 10.30 25.39
C SER A 296 6.20 9.45 25.59
N HIS A 297 6.41 9.04 26.84
CA HIS A 297 7.46 8.15 27.36
C HIS A 297 7.61 6.84 26.54
N PHE A 298 6.63 6.50 25.70
CA PHE A 298 6.60 5.32 24.85
C PHE A 298 7.56 5.39 23.65
N TRP A 299 7.72 6.53 22.96
CA TRP A 299 8.70 6.65 21.86
C TRP A 299 10.15 6.59 22.35
N GLY A 300 10.39 7.04 23.59
CA GLY A 300 11.65 6.81 24.30
C GLY A 300 11.89 5.33 24.60
N ILE A 301 10.86 4.58 24.98
CA ILE A 301 10.98 3.13 25.23
C ILE A 301 11.13 2.35 23.92
N TYR A 302 10.40 2.69 22.86
CA TYR A 302 10.46 1.99 21.57
C TYR A 302 11.81 2.19 20.86
N SER A 303 12.36 3.41 20.90
CA SER A 303 13.73 3.67 20.43
C SER A 303 14.78 2.92 21.27
N THR A 304 14.56 2.79 22.59
CA THR A 304 15.42 2.01 23.48
C THR A 304 15.33 0.50 23.21
N LEU A 305 14.16 -0.05 22.87
CA LEU A 305 14.01 -1.47 22.53
C LEU A 305 14.65 -1.82 21.18
N GLY A 306 14.60 -0.90 20.20
CA GLY A 306 15.29 -1.03 18.92
C GLY A 306 16.82 -0.90 19.03
N THR A 307 17.33 0.01 19.87
CA THR A 307 18.79 0.19 20.07
C THR A 307 19.40 -0.85 21.02
N LYS A 308 18.66 -1.37 22.01
CA LYS A 308 19.21 -2.36 22.96
C LYS A 308 19.42 -3.73 22.30
N ALA A 309 18.54 -4.14 21.38
CA ALA A 309 18.75 -5.32 20.54
C ALA A 309 19.95 -5.17 19.57
N TYR A 310 20.30 -3.93 19.21
CA TYR A 310 21.45 -3.60 18.36
C TYR A 310 22.77 -3.57 19.16
N LEU A 311 22.74 -3.02 20.39
CA LEU A 311 23.90 -2.93 21.29
C LEU A 311 24.26 -4.27 21.94
N ASP A 312 23.29 -5.13 22.24
CA ASP A 312 23.55 -6.46 22.81
C ASP A 312 24.16 -7.43 21.77
N ASN A 313 23.78 -7.28 20.49
CA ASN A 313 24.44 -8.00 19.38
C ASN A 313 25.81 -7.41 19.03
N ALA A 314 26.03 -6.10 19.17
CA ALA A 314 27.34 -5.49 18.98
C ALA A 314 28.35 -5.87 20.09
N LYS A 315 27.89 -6.08 21.34
CA LYS A 315 28.73 -6.59 22.43
C LYS A 315 29.08 -8.07 22.30
N ALA A 316 28.25 -8.88 21.65
CA ALA A 316 28.54 -10.29 21.38
C ALA A 316 29.62 -10.47 20.27
N VAL A 317 29.76 -9.49 19.36
CA VAL A 317 30.79 -9.51 18.30
C VAL A 317 32.11 -8.87 18.77
N GLY A 318 32.09 -8.06 19.85
CA GLY A 318 33.26 -7.36 20.40
C GLY A 318 34.11 -8.14 21.44
N LEU A 319 33.79 -9.40 21.75
CA LEU A 319 34.48 -10.20 22.79
C LEU A 319 35.39 -11.32 22.25
N LEU A 320 35.80 -11.28 20.98
CA LEU A 320 36.70 -12.29 20.39
C LEU A 320 38.00 -11.77 19.78
N THR A 321 38.41 -10.53 20.05
CA THR A 321 39.68 -9.99 19.49
C THR A 321 40.55 -9.21 20.46
N ASN A 322 40.70 -9.65 21.72
CA ASN A 322 41.78 -9.15 22.59
C ASN A 322 42.18 -10.15 23.70
N GLU A 323 42.74 -11.30 23.29
CA GLU A 323 43.73 -12.03 24.10
C GLU A 323 44.71 -12.74 23.15
N LEU A 324 45.69 -12.00 22.64
CA LEU A 324 46.96 -12.55 22.15
C LEU A 324 48.06 -11.49 22.38
N ARG A 325 48.51 -11.42 23.63
CA ARG A 325 49.91 -11.25 24.03
C ARG A 325 50.06 -11.55 25.51
#